data_AF-A0AAE1BUC8-F1
#
_entry.id   AF-A0AAE1BUC8-F1
#
_cell.length_a   1.000
_cell.length_b   1.000
_cell.length_c   1.000
_cell.angle_alpha   90.00
_cell.angle_beta   90.00
_cell.angle_gamma   90.00
#
_symmetry.space_group_name_H-M   'P 1'
#
loop_
_entity.id
_entity.type
_entity.pdbx_description
1 polymer ?
#
loop_
_entity_poly.entity_id
_entity_poly.type
_entity_poly.pdbx_seq_one_letter_code
_entity_poly.pdbx_strand_id
1 'polypeptide(L)'
;MPRWSSLWTNSGNVFEVGMMRQKEAAKVKKSSTEVVKKNIMGEDSSKSEFDGSKLLARRTADSDNQETQRLRDLQERDEYSERLRQRDDERTRKVAEKEDQKTFEEAAKRLQLEKEDREKVFVKYLVKRKDDKQKELEADIKDDEYFFKEEDLIERERKDCKYKRSVLKLAKEYDPVQDAENEQRYVTPDEKVSVDDRDVEVDEREKKRGYEQKKWRKTS
;
A
#
# COMPACT_ATOMS: atom_id res chain seq x y z
N MET A 1 -26.31 38.51 11.24
CA MET A 1 -25.97 37.36 10.37
C MET A 1 -24.51 37.48 9.95
N PRO A 2 -23.58 36.69 10.50
CA PRO A 2 -22.20 36.70 10.03
C PRO A 2 -22.07 35.77 8.81
N ARG A 3 -21.56 36.34 7.69
CA ARG A 3 -21.13 35.62 6.49
C ARG A 3 -19.91 34.77 6.84
N TRP A 4 -20.00 33.46 6.66
CA TRP A 4 -18.84 32.56 6.66
C TRP A 4 -18.42 32.35 5.22
N SER A 5 -17.37 33.06 4.80
CA SER A 5 -16.66 32.83 3.55
C SER A 5 -15.18 32.98 3.79
N SER A 6 -14.40 32.11 3.13
CA SER A 6 -12.94 32.07 3.00
C SER A 6 -12.12 31.66 4.23
N LEU A 7 -12.00 30.35 4.43
CA LEU A 7 -10.76 29.72 4.91
C LEU A 7 -10.44 28.55 3.98
N TRP A 8 -9.90 28.85 2.82
CA TRP A 8 -9.20 27.88 2.00
C TRP A 8 -8.05 28.58 1.28
N THR A 9 -6.94 28.73 2.00
CA THR A 9 -5.64 28.91 1.38
C THR A 9 -4.54 28.29 2.25
N ASN A 10 -3.81 27.39 1.59
CA ASN A 10 -2.40 27.12 1.79
C ASN A 10 -1.97 26.15 2.90
N SER A 11 -2.40 24.88 2.79
CA SER A 11 -1.62 23.72 3.24
C SER A 11 -0.81 23.14 2.07
N GLY A 12 -0.05 24.00 1.40
CA GLY A 12 0.91 23.62 0.37
C GLY A 12 2.32 23.77 0.91
N ASN A 13 3.07 22.67 0.93
CA ASN A 13 4.54 22.66 0.97
C ASN A 13 5.26 22.64 2.33
N VAL A 14 5.03 21.59 3.13
CA VAL A 14 5.98 21.17 4.20
C VAL A 14 6.78 19.91 3.78
N PHE A 15 6.41 19.25 2.68
CA PHE A 15 7.05 17.99 2.27
C PHE A 15 8.30 18.17 1.38
N GLU A 16 8.51 19.35 0.80
CA GLU A 16 9.62 19.60 -0.13
C GLU A 16 10.92 20.04 0.59
N VAL A 17 10.82 20.57 1.81
CA VAL A 17 11.98 20.99 2.63
C VAL A 17 12.72 19.78 3.23
N GLY A 18 12.03 18.65 3.43
CA GLY A 18 12.62 17.42 3.97
C GLY A 18 13.54 16.69 2.99
N MET A 19 13.21 16.69 1.69
CA MET A 19 14.02 16.03 0.66
C MET A 19 15.26 16.82 0.24
N MET A 20 15.30 18.13 0.43
CA MET A 20 16.50 18.93 0.13
C MET A 20 17.60 18.75 1.19
N ARG A 21 17.25 18.51 2.46
CA ARG A 21 18.23 18.32 3.55
C ARG A 21 18.99 16.99 3.50
N GLN A 22 18.42 15.96 2.87
CA GLN A 22 19.13 14.68 2.68
C GLN A 22 20.08 14.68 1.47
N LYS A 23 19.80 15.49 0.45
CA LYS A 23 20.68 15.62 -0.73
C LYS A 23 21.95 16.42 -0.42
N GLU A 24 21.91 17.37 0.51
CA GLU A 24 23.09 18.13 0.94
C GLU A 24 24.04 17.28 1.81
N ALA A 25 23.52 16.46 2.72
CA ALA A 25 24.33 15.56 3.55
C ALA A 25 25.06 14.47 2.73
N ALA A 26 24.44 13.98 1.65
CA ALA A 26 25.07 13.04 0.73
C ALA A 26 26.15 13.69 -0.16
N LYS A 27 26.06 15.01 -0.41
CA LYS A 27 27.02 15.75 -1.23
C LYS A 27 28.28 16.13 -0.45
N VAL A 28 28.15 16.42 0.84
CA VAL A 28 29.29 16.69 1.76
C VAL A 28 30.13 15.43 2.04
N LYS A 29 29.51 14.23 2.05
CA LYS A 29 30.26 12.97 2.25
C LYS A 29 31.02 12.50 0.99
N LYS A 30 30.55 12.83 -0.22
CA LYS A 30 31.25 12.51 -1.47
C LYS A 30 32.42 13.45 -1.75
N SER A 31 32.32 14.74 -1.41
CA SER A 31 33.40 15.71 -1.65
C SER A 31 34.60 15.52 -0.72
N SER A 32 34.42 14.95 0.48
CA SER A 32 35.54 14.73 1.42
C SER A 32 36.41 13.52 1.04
N THR A 33 35.86 12.51 0.35
CA THR A 33 36.62 11.32 -0.08
C THR A 33 37.31 11.49 -1.44
N GLU A 34 36.86 12.44 -2.27
CA GLU A 34 37.44 12.71 -3.59
C GLU A 34 38.72 13.56 -3.54
N VAL A 35 38.94 14.36 -2.48
CA VAL A 35 40.10 15.27 -2.39
C VAL A 35 41.39 14.54 -1.97
N VAL A 36 41.31 13.35 -1.36
CA VAL A 36 42.50 12.64 -0.83
C VAL A 36 43.17 11.72 -1.87
N LYS A 37 42.57 11.51 -3.05
CA LYS A 37 43.10 10.59 -4.07
C LYS A 37 43.88 11.23 -5.23
N LYS A 38 44.20 12.52 -5.18
CA LYS A 38 44.83 13.23 -6.33
C LYS A 38 46.26 13.72 -6.15
N ASN A 39 46.91 13.44 -5.02
CA ASN A 39 48.32 13.80 -4.81
C ASN A 39 49.14 12.58 -4.41
N ILE A 40 49.44 11.71 -5.37
CA ILE A 40 50.65 10.86 -5.48
C ILE A 40 50.55 10.31 -6.90
N MET A 41 51.43 10.75 -7.81
CA MET A 41 51.95 10.08 -9.02
C MET A 41 52.53 11.15 -9.95
N GLY A 42 53.76 11.57 -9.64
CA GLY A 42 54.67 12.08 -10.65
C GLY A 42 55.33 10.87 -11.30
N GLU A 43 55.08 10.67 -12.59
CA GLU A 43 55.87 9.79 -13.43
C GLU A 43 56.93 10.65 -14.11
N ASP A 44 58.20 10.38 -13.84
CA ASP A 44 59.23 10.57 -14.86
C ASP A 44 59.97 9.25 -15.03
N SER A 45 59.95 8.81 -16.28
CA SER A 45 60.30 7.49 -16.75
C SER A 45 61.81 7.32 -16.81
N SER A 46 62.32 6.23 -16.23
CA SER A 46 63.66 5.73 -16.53
C SER A 46 63.65 4.21 -16.53
N LYS A 47 63.69 3.68 -17.75
CA LYS A 47 63.66 2.28 -18.16
C LYS A 47 64.92 1.58 -17.66
N SER A 48 64.78 0.64 -16.73
CA SER A 48 65.83 -0.35 -16.46
C SER A 48 65.19 -1.73 -16.32
N GLU A 49 65.64 -2.63 -17.19
CA GLU A 49 65.29 -4.05 -17.17
C GLU A 49 66.01 -4.69 -15.99
N PHE A 50 65.31 -4.82 -14.86
CA PHE A 50 65.81 -5.53 -13.69
C PHE A 50 64.71 -6.46 -13.19
N ASP A 51 65.10 -7.68 -12.84
CA ASP A 51 64.28 -8.85 -12.53
C ASP A 51 63.08 -8.55 -11.61
N GLY A 52 61.98 -8.12 -12.23
CA GLY A 52 60.82 -7.51 -11.56
C GLY A 52 59.98 -8.50 -10.79
N SER A 53 60.12 -9.80 -11.06
CA SER A 53 59.34 -10.87 -10.44
C SER A 53 59.61 -11.00 -8.93
N LYS A 54 60.88 -10.88 -8.52
CA LYS A 54 61.33 -11.02 -7.13
C LYS A 54 61.08 -9.77 -6.28
N LEU A 55 61.15 -8.59 -6.89
CA LEU A 55 60.82 -7.32 -6.23
C LEU A 55 59.31 -7.10 -6.11
N LEU A 56 58.51 -7.51 -7.11
CA LEU A 56 57.05 -7.51 -7.00
C LEU A 56 56.58 -8.50 -5.94
N ALA A 57 57.09 -9.73 -5.91
CA ALA A 57 56.73 -10.72 -4.89
C ALA A 57 57.09 -10.27 -3.45
N ARG A 58 58.22 -9.58 -3.28
CA ARG A 58 58.61 -9.01 -1.97
C ARG A 58 57.77 -7.79 -1.60
N ARG A 59 57.42 -6.93 -2.57
CA ARG A 59 56.57 -5.75 -2.36
C ARG A 59 55.11 -6.13 -2.12
N THR A 60 54.60 -7.16 -2.77
CA THR A 60 53.27 -7.74 -2.49
C THR A 60 53.29 -8.41 -1.12
N ALA A 61 54.31 -9.19 -0.77
CA ALA A 61 54.41 -9.80 0.56
C ALA A 61 54.54 -8.76 1.70
N ASP A 62 55.29 -7.66 1.50
CA ASP A 62 55.34 -6.54 2.46
C ASP A 62 54.00 -5.78 2.51
N SER A 63 53.32 -5.61 1.38
CA SER A 63 51.98 -5.00 1.31
C SER A 63 50.94 -5.87 2.01
N ASP A 64 50.97 -7.18 1.80
CA ASP A 64 50.09 -8.17 2.43
C ASP A 64 50.33 -8.20 3.95
N ASN A 65 51.58 -8.07 4.41
CA ASN A 65 51.91 -7.93 5.82
C ASN A 65 51.39 -6.60 6.43
N GLN A 66 51.40 -5.51 5.67
CA GLN A 66 50.85 -4.22 6.12
C GLN A 66 49.32 -4.21 6.12
N GLU A 67 48.70 -4.86 5.14
CA GLU A 67 47.24 -5.00 5.06
C GLU A 67 46.71 -5.91 6.16
N THR A 68 47.40 -7.01 6.47
CA THR A 68 47.04 -7.89 7.59
C THR A 68 47.17 -7.18 8.94
N GLN A 69 48.18 -6.32 9.13
CA GLN A 69 48.28 -5.46 10.33
C GLN A 69 47.12 -4.47 10.42
N ARG A 70 46.77 -3.78 9.33
CA ARG A 70 45.62 -2.85 9.31
C ARG A 70 44.30 -3.54 9.59
N LEU A 71 44.11 -4.76 9.09
CA LEU A 71 42.91 -5.55 9.35
C LEU A 71 42.81 -5.95 10.83
N ARG A 72 43.93 -6.29 11.47
CA ARG A 72 43.97 -6.56 12.91
C ARG A 72 43.61 -5.32 13.73
N ASP A 73 44.17 -4.16 13.39
CA ASP A 73 43.84 -2.91 14.10
C ASP A 73 42.34 -2.56 13.98
N LEU A 74 41.73 -2.80 12.82
CA LEU A 74 40.28 -2.63 12.61
C LEU A 74 39.47 -3.62 13.46
N GLN A 75 39.87 -4.89 13.45
CA GLN A 75 39.22 -5.94 14.24
C GLN A 75 39.30 -5.63 15.74
N GLU A 76 40.48 -5.27 16.25
CA GLU A 76 40.67 -4.91 17.66
C GLU A 76 39.82 -3.71 18.07
N ARG A 77 39.67 -2.72 17.17
CA ARG A 77 38.81 -1.56 17.41
C ARG A 77 37.34 -1.94 17.44
N ASP A 78 36.89 -2.77 16.50
CA ASP A 78 35.51 -3.21 16.42
C ASP A 78 35.16 -4.09 17.62
N GLU A 79 36.03 -5.03 18.00
CA GLU A 79 35.91 -5.86 19.22
C GLU A 79 35.83 -5.00 20.49
N TYR A 80 36.65 -3.96 20.60
CA TYR A 80 36.59 -3.04 21.73
C TYR A 80 35.26 -2.28 21.78
N SER A 81 34.76 -1.85 20.61
CA SER A 81 33.47 -1.16 20.50
C SER A 81 32.30 -2.08 20.87
N GLU A 82 32.36 -3.36 20.48
CA GLU A 82 31.36 -4.36 20.82
C GLU A 82 31.35 -4.67 22.32
N ARG A 83 32.52 -4.83 22.95
CA ARG A 83 32.63 -5.01 24.41
C ARG A 83 32.08 -3.82 25.18
N LEU A 84 32.30 -2.60 24.69
CA LEU A 84 31.75 -1.40 25.32
C LEU A 84 30.23 -1.35 25.18
N ARG A 85 29.70 -1.61 23.99
CA ARG A 85 28.25 -1.71 23.74
C ARG A 85 27.59 -2.80 24.58
N GLN A 86 28.20 -3.98 24.67
CA GLN A 86 27.71 -5.08 25.51
C GLN A 86 27.69 -4.69 26.99
N ARG A 87 28.76 -4.06 27.50
CA ARG A 87 28.81 -3.58 28.89
C ARG A 87 27.74 -2.53 29.16
N ASP A 88 27.52 -1.61 28.23
CA ASP A 88 26.49 -0.58 28.35
C ASP A 88 25.08 -1.18 28.26
N ASP A 89 24.86 -2.16 27.38
CA ASP A 89 23.60 -2.91 27.25
C ASP A 89 23.29 -3.80 28.46
N GLU A 90 24.29 -4.37 29.11
CA GLU A 90 24.14 -5.14 30.34
C GLU A 90 23.87 -4.24 31.55
N ARG A 91 24.55 -3.08 31.62
CA ARG A 91 24.39 -2.09 32.70
C ARG A 91 23.07 -1.34 32.59
N THR A 92 22.61 -1.05 31.38
CA THR A 92 21.30 -0.42 31.14
C THR A 92 20.26 -1.50 30.89
N ARG A 93 19.36 -1.73 31.85
CA ARG A 93 18.21 -2.60 31.56
C ARG A 93 17.34 -1.88 30.52
N LYS A 94 17.31 -2.38 29.29
CA LYS A 94 16.41 -1.95 28.18
C LYS A 94 14.93 -2.24 28.52
N VAL A 95 14.45 -1.70 29.63
CA VAL A 95 13.09 -1.89 30.15
C VAL A 95 12.11 -1.04 29.34
N ALA A 96 12.47 0.22 29.07
CA ALA A 96 11.67 1.13 28.25
C ALA A 96 11.37 0.54 26.87
N GLU A 97 12.39 0.07 26.13
CA GLU A 97 12.18 -0.47 24.78
C GLU A 97 11.30 -1.73 24.74
N LYS A 98 11.38 -2.59 25.76
CA LYS A 98 10.59 -3.84 25.83
C LYS A 98 9.15 -3.59 26.29
N GLU A 99 8.93 -2.62 27.17
CA GLU A 99 7.60 -2.20 27.59
C GLU A 99 6.91 -1.40 26.48
N ASP A 100 7.65 -0.53 25.79
CA ASP A 100 7.19 0.22 24.63
C ASP A 100 6.77 -0.74 23.51
N GLN A 101 7.58 -1.74 23.14
CA GLN A 101 7.20 -2.72 22.11
C GLN A 101 5.93 -3.49 22.47
N LYS A 102 5.81 -3.98 23.72
CA LYS A 102 4.62 -4.71 24.17
C LYS A 102 3.38 -3.82 24.22
N THR A 103 3.51 -2.57 24.66
CA THR A 103 2.41 -1.60 24.70
C THR A 103 2.00 -1.15 23.31
N PHE A 104 2.95 -0.96 22.39
CA PHE A 104 2.66 -0.68 20.97
C PHE A 104 1.95 -1.85 20.30
N GLU A 105 2.37 -3.09 20.55
CA GLU A 105 1.69 -4.29 20.04
C GLU A 105 0.29 -4.47 20.62
N GLU A 106 0.09 -4.22 21.93
CA GLU A 106 -1.22 -4.28 22.57
C GLU A 106 -2.14 -3.16 22.07
N ALA A 107 -1.64 -1.93 21.94
CA ALA A 107 -2.38 -0.81 21.38
C ALA A 107 -2.75 -1.04 19.91
N ALA A 108 -1.85 -1.63 19.11
CA ALA A 108 -2.11 -1.99 17.73
C ALA A 108 -3.19 -3.07 17.63
N LYS A 109 -3.12 -4.11 18.47
CA LYS A 109 -4.16 -5.16 18.55
C LYS A 109 -5.52 -4.60 18.95
N ARG A 110 -5.55 -3.71 19.94
CA ARG A 110 -6.79 -3.02 20.37
C ARG A 110 -7.37 -2.15 19.26
N LEU A 111 -6.51 -1.43 18.53
CA LEU A 111 -6.91 -0.61 17.39
C LEU A 111 -7.45 -1.45 16.23
N GLN A 112 -6.83 -2.60 15.94
CA GLN A 112 -7.30 -3.52 14.90
C GLN A 112 -8.67 -4.10 15.25
N LEU A 113 -8.84 -4.58 16.48
CA LEU A 113 -10.11 -5.15 16.94
C LEU A 113 -11.23 -4.09 16.90
N GLU A 114 -10.96 -2.86 17.33
CA GLU A 114 -11.91 -1.76 17.25
C GLU A 114 -12.29 -1.39 15.81
N LYS A 115 -11.33 -1.39 14.88
CA LYS A 115 -11.59 -1.12 13.46
C LYS A 115 -12.45 -2.21 12.83
N GLU A 116 -12.08 -3.47 13.03
CA GLU A 116 -12.83 -4.59 12.49
C GLU A 116 -14.26 -4.64 13.03
N ASP A 117 -14.45 -4.39 14.33
CA ASP A 117 -15.78 -4.37 14.93
C ASP A 117 -16.64 -3.22 14.39
N ARG A 118 -16.04 -2.03 14.21
CA ARG A 118 -16.73 -0.89 13.59
C ARG A 118 -17.14 -1.18 12.15
N GLU A 119 -16.25 -1.76 11.35
CA GLU A 119 -16.54 -2.12 9.95
C GLU A 119 -17.64 -3.18 9.87
N LYS A 120 -17.53 -4.25 10.67
CA LYS A 120 -18.55 -5.32 10.75
C LYS A 120 -19.91 -4.77 11.19
N VAL A 121 -19.95 -3.87 12.18
CA VAL A 121 -21.19 -3.24 12.65
C VAL A 121 -21.78 -2.33 11.57
N PHE A 122 -20.94 -1.53 10.90
CA PHE A 122 -21.39 -0.62 9.85
C PHE A 122 -21.99 -1.36 8.66
N VAL A 123 -21.33 -2.41 8.15
CA VAL A 123 -21.86 -3.22 7.04
C VAL A 123 -23.18 -3.87 7.42
N LYS A 124 -23.28 -4.47 8.62
CA LYS A 124 -24.53 -5.05 9.12
C LYS A 124 -25.65 -4.01 9.25
N TYR A 125 -25.32 -2.80 9.68
CA TYR A 125 -26.28 -1.70 9.79
C TYR A 125 -26.80 -1.26 8.43
N LEU A 126 -25.93 -1.15 7.42
CA LEU A 126 -26.35 -0.75 6.08
C LEU A 126 -27.31 -1.76 5.44
N VAL A 127 -27.02 -3.05 5.55
CA VAL A 127 -27.93 -4.10 5.04
C VAL A 127 -29.28 -4.02 5.73
N LYS A 128 -29.30 -4.01 7.07
CA LYS A 128 -30.55 -3.86 7.83
C LYS A 128 -31.32 -2.60 7.46
N ARG A 129 -30.63 -1.47 7.33
CA ARG A 129 -31.26 -0.18 7.01
C ARG A 129 -31.89 -0.19 5.61
N LYS A 130 -31.28 -0.86 4.65
CA LYS A 130 -31.88 -1.06 3.32
C LYS A 130 -33.18 -1.85 3.44
N ASP A 131 -33.14 -2.99 4.11
CA ASP A 131 -34.31 -3.87 4.29
C ASP A 131 -35.44 -3.18 5.05
N ASP A 132 -35.11 -2.46 6.14
CA ASP A 132 -36.07 -1.74 6.95
C ASP A 132 -36.76 -0.63 6.13
N LYS A 133 -36.01 0.07 5.28
CA LYS A 133 -36.57 1.11 4.40
C LYS A 133 -37.47 0.53 3.31
N GLN A 134 -37.13 -0.62 2.74
CA GLN A 134 -38.00 -1.31 1.81
C GLN A 134 -39.30 -1.75 2.50
N LYS A 135 -39.22 -2.34 3.70
CA LYS A 135 -40.39 -2.77 4.48
C LYS A 135 -41.29 -1.61 4.91
N GLU A 136 -40.71 -0.49 5.32
CA GLU A 136 -41.44 0.75 5.64
C GLU A 136 -42.23 1.23 4.41
N LEU A 137 -41.59 1.29 3.23
CA LEU A 137 -42.28 1.65 1.98
C LEU A 137 -43.38 0.64 1.59
N GLU A 138 -43.17 -0.66 1.81
CA GLU A 138 -44.23 -1.66 1.59
C GLU A 138 -45.41 -1.49 2.54
N ALA A 139 -45.15 -1.17 3.80
CA ALA A 139 -46.18 -0.92 4.80
C ALA A 139 -46.97 0.34 4.43
N ASP A 140 -46.29 1.44 4.09
CA ASP A 140 -46.93 2.68 3.66
C ASP A 140 -47.85 2.46 2.45
N ILE A 141 -47.41 1.68 1.45
CA ILE A 141 -48.25 1.35 0.28
C ILE A 141 -49.46 0.51 0.69
N LYS A 142 -49.28 -0.47 1.58
CA LYS A 142 -50.39 -1.32 2.05
C LYS A 142 -51.41 -0.54 2.85
N ASP A 143 -50.96 0.39 3.67
CA ASP A 143 -51.82 1.27 4.46
C ASP A 143 -52.61 2.21 3.55
N ASP A 144 -51.94 2.86 2.59
CA ASP A 144 -52.61 3.68 1.56
C ASP A 144 -53.67 2.87 0.79
N GLU A 145 -53.30 1.64 0.38
CA GLU A 145 -54.24 0.73 -0.29
C GLU A 145 -55.38 0.29 0.61
N TYR A 146 -55.16 0.14 1.91
CA TYR A 146 -56.20 -0.26 2.84
C TYR A 146 -57.18 0.90 3.13
N PHE A 147 -56.66 2.09 3.41
CA PHE A 147 -57.46 3.26 3.76
C PHE A 147 -58.24 3.85 2.58
N PHE A 148 -57.65 3.89 1.38
CA PHE A 148 -58.23 4.56 0.21
C PHE A 148 -58.85 3.62 -0.82
N LYS A 149 -59.20 2.39 -0.43
CA LYS A 149 -59.79 1.37 -1.32
C LYS A 149 -61.15 1.78 -1.91
N GLU A 150 -61.95 2.50 -1.13
CA GLU A 150 -63.34 2.85 -1.44
C GLU A 150 -63.52 4.34 -1.80
N GLU A 151 -62.45 5.13 -1.74
CA GLU A 151 -62.47 6.57 -2.04
C GLU A 151 -61.98 6.89 -3.46
N ASP A 152 -62.60 7.89 -4.08
CA ASP A 152 -62.16 8.43 -5.37
C ASP A 152 -60.88 9.26 -5.21
N LEU A 153 -59.72 8.61 -5.34
CA LEU A 153 -58.43 9.30 -5.27
C LEU A 153 -58.30 10.41 -6.32
N ILE A 154 -57.75 11.54 -5.91
CA ILE A 154 -57.43 12.67 -6.77
C ILE A 154 -56.26 12.29 -7.70
N GLU A 155 -56.15 12.93 -8.87
CA GLU A 155 -55.08 12.64 -9.84
C GLU A 155 -53.65 12.70 -9.25
N ARG A 156 -53.42 13.60 -8.28
CA ARG A 156 -52.12 13.72 -7.60
C ARG A 156 -51.81 12.48 -6.77
N GLU A 157 -52.74 12.07 -5.92
CA GLU A 157 -52.61 10.90 -5.06
C GLU A 157 -52.44 9.62 -5.88
N ARG A 158 -53.16 9.50 -7.00
CA ARG A 158 -52.96 8.39 -7.96
C ARG A 158 -51.55 8.34 -8.52
N LYS A 159 -50.93 9.49 -8.81
CA LYS A 159 -49.54 9.56 -9.28
C LYS A 159 -48.57 9.20 -8.16
N ASP A 160 -48.83 9.64 -6.94
CA ASP A 160 -47.99 9.36 -5.78
C ASP A 160 -48.01 7.86 -5.43
N CYS A 161 -49.17 7.22 -5.40
CA CYS A 161 -49.28 5.77 -5.19
C CYS A 161 -48.57 4.98 -6.30
N LYS A 162 -48.71 5.41 -7.57
CA LYS A 162 -47.99 4.80 -8.69
C LYS A 162 -46.48 4.96 -8.55
N TYR A 163 -46.02 6.13 -8.13
CA TYR A 163 -44.62 6.42 -7.91
C TYR A 163 -44.04 5.56 -6.78
N LYS A 164 -44.71 5.49 -5.62
CA LYS A 164 -44.29 4.61 -4.51
C LYS A 164 -44.18 3.15 -4.97
N ARG A 165 -45.16 2.64 -5.72
CA ARG A 165 -45.13 1.30 -6.30
C ARG A 165 -43.98 1.10 -7.30
N SER A 166 -43.69 2.07 -8.17
CA SER A 166 -42.56 1.95 -9.11
C SER A 166 -41.22 1.98 -8.39
N VAL A 167 -41.06 2.84 -7.38
CA VAL A 167 -39.85 2.89 -6.55
C VAL A 167 -39.63 1.55 -5.85
N LEU A 168 -40.69 0.95 -5.28
CA LEU A 168 -40.60 -0.36 -4.65
C LEU A 168 -40.11 -1.45 -5.63
N LYS A 169 -40.67 -1.48 -6.84
CA LYS A 169 -40.27 -2.44 -7.88
C LYS A 169 -38.81 -2.27 -8.26
N LEU A 170 -38.40 -1.04 -8.56
CA LEU A 170 -37.02 -0.72 -8.91
C LEU A 170 -36.04 -1.09 -7.79
N ALA A 171 -36.42 -0.86 -6.53
CA ALA A 171 -35.58 -1.23 -5.38
C ALA A 171 -35.37 -2.75 -5.29
N LYS A 172 -36.41 -3.56 -5.56
CA LYS A 172 -36.32 -5.03 -5.57
C LYS A 172 -35.54 -5.57 -6.76
N GLU A 173 -35.66 -4.92 -7.91
CA GLU A 173 -34.93 -5.30 -9.13
C GLU A 173 -33.45 -4.88 -9.06
N TYR A 174 -33.11 -3.89 -8.25
CA TYR A 174 -31.74 -3.39 -8.12
C TYR A 174 -30.78 -4.42 -7.49
N ASP A 175 -31.19 -5.12 -6.44
CA ASP A 175 -30.33 -6.09 -5.73
C ASP A 175 -29.79 -7.21 -6.66
N PRO A 176 -30.62 -7.95 -7.42
CA PRO A 176 -30.11 -8.99 -8.32
C PRO A 176 -29.29 -8.43 -9.49
N VAL A 177 -29.59 -7.21 -9.95
CA VAL A 177 -28.79 -6.52 -10.98
C VAL A 177 -27.41 -6.17 -10.42
N GLN A 178 -27.34 -5.69 -9.19
CA GLN A 178 -26.08 -5.35 -8.54
C GLN A 178 -25.20 -6.59 -8.34
N ASP A 179 -25.80 -7.73 -7.97
CA ASP A 179 -25.08 -9.00 -7.82
C ASP A 179 -24.51 -9.47 -9.17
N ALA A 180 -25.32 -9.45 -10.24
CA ALA A 180 -24.87 -9.78 -11.60
C ALA A 180 -23.78 -8.82 -12.13
N GLU A 181 -23.89 -7.53 -11.83
CA GLU A 181 -22.84 -6.56 -12.18
C GLU A 181 -21.55 -6.82 -11.40
N ASN A 182 -21.62 -7.13 -10.11
CA ASN A 182 -20.43 -7.43 -9.31
C ASN A 182 -19.68 -8.67 -9.83
N GLU A 183 -20.38 -9.67 -10.34
CA GLU A 183 -19.78 -10.83 -11.00
C GLU A 183 -19.04 -10.47 -12.30
N GLN A 184 -19.56 -9.51 -13.07
CA GLN A 184 -18.99 -9.08 -14.34
C GLN A 184 -17.90 -7.99 -14.21
N ARG A 185 -17.81 -7.34 -13.06
CA ARG A 185 -16.84 -6.25 -12.85
C ARG A 185 -15.42 -6.78 -12.74
N TYR A 186 -14.51 -6.19 -13.52
CA TYR A 186 -13.08 -6.48 -13.43
C TYR A 186 -12.57 -6.14 -12.02
N VAL A 187 -11.97 -7.12 -11.36
CA VAL A 187 -11.32 -6.96 -10.05
C VAL A 187 -9.82 -7.02 -10.26
N THR A 188 -9.10 -5.99 -9.81
CA THR A 188 -7.63 -6.02 -9.79
C THR A 188 -7.18 -7.17 -8.88
N PRO A 189 -6.35 -8.11 -9.36
CA PRO A 189 -5.83 -9.16 -8.51
C PRO A 189 -5.05 -8.58 -7.34
N ASP A 190 -5.32 -9.06 -6.13
CA ASP A 190 -4.52 -8.71 -4.96
C ASP A 190 -3.13 -9.34 -5.08
N GLU A 191 -2.06 -8.64 -4.66
CA GLU A 191 -0.67 -9.12 -4.73
C GLU A 191 -0.44 -10.48 -4.02
N LYS A 192 -1.38 -10.92 -3.19
CA LYS A 192 -1.33 -12.19 -2.43
C LYS A 192 -2.14 -13.32 -3.05
N VAL A 193 -2.93 -13.07 -4.10
CA VAL A 193 -3.82 -14.06 -4.71
C VAL A 193 -3.29 -14.40 -6.11
N SER A 194 -2.94 -15.67 -6.33
CA SER A 194 -2.53 -16.16 -7.65
C SER A 194 -3.70 -16.13 -8.63
N VAL A 195 -3.42 -15.77 -9.88
CA VAL A 195 -4.42 -15.53 -10.95
C VAL A 195 -5.20 -16.81 -11.31
N ASP A 196 -4.69 -17.98 -10.98
CA ASP A 196 -5.21 -19.29 -11.44
C ASP A 196 -6.61 -19.66 -10.87
N ASP A 197 -7.07 -19.06 -9.77
CA ASP A 197 -8.31 -19.49 -9.10
C ASP A 197 -9.60 -18.86 -9.66
N ARG A 198 -9.49 -17.85 -10.55
CA ARG A 198 -10.64 -17.04 -11.03
C ARG A 198 -10.90 -17.10 -12.53
N ASP A 199 -10.20 -17.94 -13.27
CA ASP A 199 -10.45 -18.09 -14.70
C ASP A 199 -11.80 -18.78 -14.92
N VAL A 200 -12.79 -17.97 -15.27
CA VAL A 200 -14.14 -18.37 -15.69
C VAL A 200 -14.04 -19.39 -16.82
N GLU A 201 -14.89 -20.42 -16.75
CA GLU A 201 -15.03 -21.47 -17.77
C GLU A 201 -15.18 -20.86 -19.17
N VAL A 202 -14.06 -20.85 -19.92
CA VAL A 202 -14.06 -20.54 -21.35
C VAL A 202 -14.88 -21.64 -22.03
N ASP A 203 -16.02 -21.26 -22.59
CA ASP A 203 -16.93 -22.13 -23.34
C ASP A 203 -16.09 -22.99 -24.32
N GLU A 204 -16.21 -24.32 -24.25
CA GLU A 204 -15.26 -25.26 -24.89
C GLU A 204 -15.12 -25.05 -26.41
N ARG A 205 -16.11 -24.41 -27.02
CA ARG A 205 -16.15 -24.02 -28.43
C ARG A 205 -15.13 -22.93 -28.77
N GLU A 206 -14.88 -21.99 -27.86
CA GLU A 206 -13.91 -20.90 -28.02
C GLU A 206 -12.47 -21.38 -27.84
N LYS A 207 -12.27 -22.48 -27.12
CA LYS A 207 -10.97 -23.14 -26.95
C LYS A 207 -10.45 -23.81 -28.24
N LYS A 208 -11.32 -23.97 -29.26
CA LYS A 208 -10.97 -24.62 -30.52
C LYS A 208 -10.14 -23.67 -31.40
N ARG A 209 -8.91 -24.08 -31.74
CA ARG A 209 -7.99 -23.34 -32.62
C ARG A 209 -8.71 -22.87 -33.90
N GLY A 210 -8.81 -21.55 -34.08
CA GLY A 210 -9.44 -20.91 -35.24
C GLY A 210 -10.95 -20.63 -35.13
N TYR A 211 -11.57 -20.75 -33.95
CA TYR A 211 -12.97 -20.36 -33.73
C TYR A 211 -13.20 -18.86 -33.96
N GLU A 212 -12.29 -18.02 -33.45
CA GLU A 212 -12.34 -16.57 -33.60
C GLU A 212 -12.28 -16.13 -35.07
N GLN A 213 -11.38 -16.72 -35.86
CA GLN A 213 -11.28 -16.43 -37.31
C GLN A 213 -12.58 -16.73 -38.07
N LYS A 214 -13.33 -17.76 -37.65
CA LYS A 214 -14.62 -18.11 -38.27
C LYS A 214 -15.73 -17.11 -37.91
N LYS A 215 -15.69 -16.52 -36.71
CA LYS A 215 -16.62 -15.47 -36.29
C LYS A 215 -16.47 -14.22 -37.16
N TRP A 216 -15.23 -13.87 -37.50
CA TRP A 216 -14.91 -12.68 -38.30
C TRP A 216 -15.20 -12.88 -39.79
N ARG A 217 -15.02 -14.12 -40.31
CA ARG A 217 -15.34 -14.46 -41.70
C ARG A 217 -16.82 -14.48 -42.03
N LYS A 218 -17.70 -14.56 -41.03
CA LYS A 218 -19.17 -14.59 -41.21
C LYS A 218 -19.81 -13.22 -41.30
N THR A 219 -19.10 -12.16 -40.89
CA THR A 219 -19.60 -10.77 -40.91
C THR A 219 -19.13 -9.98 -42.13
N SER A 220 -18.61 -10.68 -43.15
CA SER A 220 -18.22 -10.13 -44.46
C SER A 220 -19.09 -10.69 -45.57
#